data_AF-A0A1V5JH68-F1
#
_entry.id   AF-A0A1V5JH68-F1
#
_cell.length_a   1.000
_cell.length_b   1.000
_cell.length_c   1.000
_cell.angle_alpha   90.00
_cell.angle_beta   90.00
_cell.angle_gamma   90.00
#
_symmetry.space_group_name_H-M   'P 1'
#
loop_
_entity.id
_entity.type
_entity.pdbx_description
1 polymer ?
#
loop_
_entity_poly.entity_id
_entity_poly.type
_entity_poly.pdbx_seq_one_letter_code
_entity_poly.pdbx_strand_id
1 'polypeptide(L)'
;MEVDQRVQRFRFAEDAAQIRMRESKALYDRTRQHLIDLLEPLRDGLGAMGFLGEFDQFLALTPEIEEVAHLLVHCREEARRLKDKRDRLAEKYKGKSDAERRLELQDNFKRKRMFVEMGARRSRLHPSALYADSFTPPITFSEISRHLATFSSLDPGLFSSRRFRVHGYPRIGIMPGRGNGVYDWEDHALLFPLFPASTPERSVAQALGLLRWDADDDRDLKDTYGALKDNRGKSIVGLQEDFCKEYLVWLTKEAKGYRVLPKESYNWFHWKIAGGSELGADVGKK
;
A
#
# COMPACT_ATOMS: atom_id res chain seq x y z
N MET A 1 -1.14 -16.36 10.50
CA MET A 1 -0.15 -16.92 9.57
C MET A 1 -0.82 -18.00 8.71
N GLU A 2 -1.56 -17.54 7.73
CA GLU A 2 -2.93 -17.83 7.34
C GLU A 2 -3.29 -17.05 6.05
N VAL A 3 -2.96 -15.76 5.82
CA VAL A 3 -3.08 -15.11 4.48
C VAL A 3 -1.90 -15.43 3.54
N ASP A 4 -0.63 -15.27 3.94
CA ASP A 4 0.50 -15.72 3.08
C ASP A 4 0.58 -17.24 3.04
N GLN A 5 0.23 -17.88 4.15
CA GLN A 5 0.04 -19.32 4.14
C GLN A 5 -1.16 -19.76 3.34
N ARG A 6 -2.25 -18.99 3.21
CA ARG A 6 -3.33 -19.36 2.28
C ARG A 6 -2.79 -19.37 0.86
N VAL A 7 -1.96 -18.43 0.45
CA VAL A 7 -1.52 -18.38 -0.95
C VAL A 7 -0.36 -19.33 -1.26
N GLN A 8 0.57 -19.57 -0.32
CA GLN A 8 1.59 -20.62 -0.46
C GLN A 8 1.04 -22.02 -0.20
N ARG A 9 0.24 -22.27 0.86
CA ARG A 9 -0.41 -23.57 1.06
C ARG A 9 -1.41 -23.86 -0.03
N PHE A 10 -2.12 -22.88 -0.59
CA PHE A 10 -2.96 -23.15 -1.75
C PHE A 10 -2.10 -23.66 -2.90
N ARG A 11 -1.07 -22.91 -3.34
CA ARG A 11 -0.18 -23.34 -4.45
C ARG A 11 0.60 -24.65 -4.21
N PHE A 12 0.90 -25.01 -2.96
CA PHE A 12 1.70 -26.20 -2.60
C PHE A 12 0.92 -27.28 -1.83
N ALA A 13 -0.39 -27.12 -1.66
CA ALA A 13 -1.24 -28.17 -1.10
C ALA A 13 -1.60 -29.16 -2.20
N GLU A 14 -1.71 -30.43 -1.82
CA GLU A 14 -2.43 -31.42 -2.62
C GLU A 14 -3.81 -30.87 -2.98
N ASP A 15 -4.25 -31.12 -4.22
CA ASP A 15 -5.44 -30.54 -4.85
C ASP A 15 -6.69 -30.55 -3.94
N ALA A 16 -6.84 -31.57 -3.09
CA ALA A 16 -7.93 -31.70 -2.13
C ALA A 16 -8.06 -30.57 -1.11
N ALA A 17 -6.97 -29.94 -0.67
CA ALA A 17 -7.03 -28.81 0.27
C ALA A 17 -7.32 -27.47 -0.44
N GLN A 18 -6.88 -27.31 -1.70
CA GLN A 18 -7.29 -26.18 -2.54
C GLN A 18 -8.80 -26.20 -2.82
N ILE A 19 -9.33 -27.39 -3.15
CA ILE A 19 -10.75 -27.59 -3.44
C ILE A 19 -11.61 -27.24 -2.22
N ARG A 20 -11.28 -27.79 -1.03
CA ARG A 20 -12.01 -27.49 0.21
C ARG A 20 -12.04 -26.01 0.57
N MET A 21 -10.95 -25.29 0.33
CA MET A 21 -10.89 -23.85 0.57
C MET A 21 -11.75 -23.06 -0.43
N ARG A 22 -11.77 -23.44 -1.71
CA ARG A 22 -12.66 -22.85 -2.72
C ARG A 22 -14.13 -23.10 -2.40
N GLU A 23 -14.46 -24.33 -1.99
CA GLU A 23 -15.81 -24.72 -1.59
C GLU A 23 -16.29 -23.95 -0.36
N SER A 24 -15.42 -23.78 0.64
CA SER A 24 -15.73 -23.00 1.85
C SER A 24 -15.98 -21.53 1.53
N LYS A 25 -15.17 -20.93 0.65
CA LYS A 25 -15.40 -19.56 0.17
C LYS A 25 -16.73 -19.45 -0.59
N ALA A 26 -16.96 -20.35 -1.55
CA ALA A 26 -18.19 -20.35 -2.33
C ALA A 26 -19.44 -20.57 -1.45
N LEU A 27 -19.33 -21.39 -0.40
CA LEU A 27 -20.40 -21.55 0.58
C LEU A 27 -20.64 -20.26 1.37
N TYR A 28 -19.58 -19.61 1.85
CA TYR A 28 -19.70 -18.33 2.54
C TYR A 28 -20.34 -17.25 1.65
N ASP A 29 -19.87 -17.09 0.42
CA ASP A 29 -20.38 -16.11 -0.54
C ASP A 29 -21.89 -16.37 -0.83
N ARG A 30 -22.29 -17.64 -0.97
CA ARG A 30 -23.70 -18.02 -1.13
C ARG A 30 -24.54 -17.72 0.12
N THR A 31 -24.05 -18.06 1.31
CA THR A 31 -24.78 -17.80 2.56
C THR A 31 -24.93 -16.29 2.80
N ARG A 32 -23.90 -15.51 2.48
CA ARG A 32 -23.95 -14.04 2.53
C ARG A 32 -25.00 -13.50 1.56
N GLN A 33 -24.98 -13.94 0.30
CA GLN A 33 -25.96 -13.50 -0.68
C GLN A 33 -27.38 -13.86 -0.24
N HIS A 34 -27.58 -15.08 0.27
CA HIS A 34 -28.86 -15.52 0.79
C HIS A 34 -29.36 -14.68 1.97
N LEU A 35 -28.46 -14.28 2.88
CA LEU A 35 -28.79 -13.36 3.97
C LEU A 35 -29.27 -12.00 3.43
N ILE A 36 -28.59 -11.44 2.43
CA ILE A 36 -29.00 -10.19 1.79
C ILE A 36 -30.38 -10.35 1.13
N ASP A 37 -30.57 -11.42 0.35
CA ASP A 37 -31.82 -11.70 -0.35
C ASP A 37 -33.02 -11.88 0.61
N LEU A 38 -32.78 -12.38 1.83
CA LEU A 38 -33.80 -12.50 2.88
C LEU A 38 -34.15 -11.16 3.54
N LEU A 39 -33.18 -10.25 3.64
CA LEU A 39 -33.32 -8.99 4.37
C LEU A 39 -33.81 -7.85 3.46
N GLU A 40 -33.36 -7.77 2.21
CA GLU A 40 -33.70 -6.69 1.27
C GLU A 40 -35.22 -6.46 1.11
N PRO A 41 -36.08 -7.50 1.04
CA PRO A 41 -37.54 -7.32 0.93
C PRO A 41 -38.18 -6.67 2.16
N LEU A 42 -37.51 -6.70 3.33
CA LEU A 42 -38.00 -6.08 4.57
C LEU A 42 -37.75 -4.57 4.60
N ARG A 43 -36.89 -4.06 3.70
CA ARG A 43 -36.43 -2.67 3.69
C ARG A 43 -37.57 -1.66 3.58
N ASP A 44 -38.49 -1.87 2.63
CA ASP A 44 -39.61 -0.97 2.40
C ASP A 44 -40.59 -0.97 3.59
N GLY A 45 -40.83 -2.15 4.17
CA GLY A 45 -41.69 -2.32 5.35
C GLY A 45 -41.09 -1.67 6.60
N LEU A 46 -39.79 -1.84 6.84
CA LEU A 46 -39.08 -1.20 7.95
C LEU A 46 -38.93 0.31 7.74
N GLY A 47 -38.79 0.76 6.48
CA GLY A 47 -38.81 2.16 6.12
C GLY A 47 -40.13 2.85 6.43
N ALA A 48 -41.26 2.19 6.11
CA ALA A 48 -42.58 2.68 6.49
C ALA A 48 -42.80 2.76 8.01
N MET A 49 -42.07 1.94 8.78
CA MET A 49 -42.09 1.93 10.25
C MET A 49 -41.07 2.88 10.90
N GLY A 50 -40.25 3.58 10.09
CA GLY A 50 -39.23 4.51 10.58
C GLY A 50 -37.92 3.88 11.06
N PHE A 51 -37.70 2.58 10.82
CA PHE A 51 -36.50 1.83 11.24
C PHE A 51 -35.43 1.67 10.15
N LEU A 52 -35.49 2.48 9.09
CA LEU A 52 -34.58 2.33 7.95
C LEU A 52 -33.12 2.55 8.36
N GLY A 53 -32.85 3.48 9.27
CA GLY A 53 -31.51 3.79 9.73
C GLY A 53 -30.86 2.64 10.50
N GLU A 54 -31.61 2.02 11.42
CA GLU A 54 -31.16 0.85 12.17
C GLU A 54 -30.96 -0.37 11.27
N PHE A 55 -31.83 -0.53 10.26
CA PHE A 55 -31.70 -1.59 9.27
C PHE A 55 -30.46 -1.42 8.39
N ASP A 56 -30.20 -0.21 7.89
CA ASP A 56 -29.00 0.09 7.10
C ASP A 56 -27.72 -0.09 7.96
N GLN A 57 -27.74 0.31 9.24
CA GLN A 57 -26.64 0.05 10.18
C GLN A 57 -26.41 -1.45 10.37
N PHE A 58 -27.48 -2.23 10.54
CA PHE A 58 -27.37 -3.68 10.67
C PHE A 58 -26.77 -4.34 9.42
N LEU A 59 -27.18 -3.93 8.23
CA LEU A 59 -26.58 -4.41 6.98
C LEU A 59 -25.09 -4.02 6.86
N ALA A 60 -24.72 -2.83 7.32
CA ALA A 60 -23.34 -2.35 7.33
C ALA A 60 -22.41 -3.15 8.27
N LEU A 61 -22.94 -3.81 9.31
CA LEU A 61 -22.13 -4.67 10.19
C LEU A 61 -21.49 -5.84 9.45
N THR A 62 -22.12 -6.37 8.40
CA THR A 62 -21.60 -7.53 7.66
C THR A 62 -20.26 -7.24 6.98
N PRO A 63 -20.13 -6.20 6.13
CA PRO A 63 -18.84 -5.83 5.55
C PRO A 63 -17.82 -5.36 6.60
N GLU A 64 -18.24 -4.72 7.70
CA GLU A 64 -17.33 -4.35 8.80
C GLU A 64 -16.74 -5.59 9.48
N ILE A 65 -17.55 -6.62 9.76
CA ILE A 65 -17.08 -7.89 10.34
C ILE A 65 -16.11 -8.59 9.38
N GLU A 66 -16.39 -8.59 8.07
CA GLU A 66 -15.47 -9.12 7.05
C GLU A 66 -14.12 -8.39 7.09
N GLU A 67 -14.14 -7.07 7.14
CA GLU A 67 -12.93 -6.24 7.20
C GLU A 67 -12.11 -6.55 8.47
N VAL A 68 -12.76 -6.58 9.63
CA VAL A 68 -12.12 -6.93 10.91
C VAL A 68 -11.56 -8.35 10.88
N ALA A 69 -12.30 -9.31 10.31
CA ALA A 69 -11.82 -10.67 10.14
C ALA A 69 -10.57 -10.72 9.25
N HIS A 70 -10.58 -10.04 8.10
CA HIS A 70 -9.40 -9.93 7.24
C HIS A 70 -8.22 -9.32 7.99
N LEU A 71 -8.42 -8.20 8.70
CA LEU A 71 -7.39 -7.55 9.50
C LEU A 71 -6.81 -8.49 10.55
N LEU A 72 -7.65 -9.25 11.26
CA LEU A 72 -7.20 -10.22 12.27
C LEU A 72 -6.31 -11.31 11.66
N VAL A 73 -6.71 -11.87 10.52
CA VAL A 73 -5.89 -12.88 9.83
C VAL A 73 -4.56 -12.26 9.37
N HIS A 74 -4.60 -11.05 8.80
CA HIS A 74 -3.39 -10.30 8.43
C HIS A 74 -2.45 -10.04 9.60
N CYS A 75 -2.96 -9.55 10.74
CA CYS A 75 -2.16 -9.33 11.95
C CYS A 75 -1.52 -10.64 12.45
N ARG A 76 -2.25 -11.75 12.40
CA ARG A 76 -1.70 -13.08 12.72
C ARG A 76 -0.62 -13.52 11.72
N GLU A 77 -0.69 -13.12 10.45
CA GLU A 77 0.40 -13.33 9.49
C GLU A 77 1.67 -12.67 9.93
N GLU A 78 1.55 -11.36 10.09
CA GLU A 78 2.70 -10.50 10.31
C GLU A 78 3.38 -10.89 11.61
N ALA A 79 2.60 -11.19 12.66
CA ALA A 79 3.12 -11.68 13.92
C ALA A 79 4.01 -12.93 13.75
N ARG A 80 3.59 -13.93 12.95
CA ARG A 80 4.48 -15.08 12.71
C ARG A 80 5.61 -14.75 11.75
N ARG A 81 5.41 -13.98 10.67
CA ARG A 81 6.52 -13.62 9.77
C ARG A 81 7.63 -12.91 10.55
N LEU A 82 7.25 -12.02 11.47
CA LEU A 82 8.17 -11.34 12.39
C LEU A 82 8.85 -12.32 13.35
N LYS A 83 8.12 -13.30 13.89
CA LYS A 83 8.70 -14.37 14.72
C LYS A 83 9.71 -15.21 13.93
N ASP A 84 9.34 -15.69 12.75
CA ASP A 84 10.21 -16.49 11.88
C ASP A 84 11.46 -15.68 11.47
N LYS A 85 11.30 -14.38 11.18
CA LYS A 85 12.43 -13.46 10.90
C LYS A 85 13.33 -13.28 12.12
N ARG A 86 12.76 -13.08 13.31
CA ARG A 86 13.51 -12.97 14.58
C ARG A 86 14.33 -14.24 14.83
N ASP A 87 13.72 -15.41 14.70
CA ASP A 87 14.37 -16.68 14.97
C ASP A 87 15.51 -16.95 13.97
N ARG A 88 15.30 -16.63 12.69
CA ARG A 88 16.38 -16.68 11.67
C ARG A 88 17.54 -15.73 11.98
N LEU A 89 17.25 -14.51 12.42
CA LEU A 89 18.29 -13.54 12.80
C LEU A 89 19.03 -14.01 14.06
N ALA A 90 18.32 -14.53 15.05
CA ALA A 90 18.91 -15.06 16.27
C ALA A 90 19.92 -16.18 15.96
N GLU A 91 19.56 -17.12 15.07
CA GLU A 91 20.48 -18.16 14.60
C GLU A 91 21.62 -17.58 13.74
N LYS A 92 21.36 -16.63 12.83
CA LYS A 92 22.41 -15.96 12.02
C LYS A 92 23.50 -15.31 12.90
N TYR A 93 23.11 -14.72 14.04
CA TYR A 93 24.02 -14.00 14.94
C TYR A 93 24.47 -14.84 16.15
N LYS A 94 24.09 -16.12 16.21
CA LYS A 94 24.56 -17.06 17.23
C LYS A 94 26.05 -17.31 17.05
N GLY A 95 26.81 -17.21 18.12
CA GLY A 95 28.27 -17.37 18.09
C GLY A 95 29.06 -16.19 17.50
N LYS A 96 28.42 -15.21 16.87
CA LYS A 96 29.08 -13.97 16.45
C LYS A 96 29.45 -13.10 17.66
N SER A 97 30.64 -12.52 17.62
CA SER A 97 31.13 -11.56 18.62
C SER A 97 30.34 -10.24 18.57
N ASP A 98 30.41 -9.47 19.66
CA ASP A 98 29.76 -8.15 19.73
C ASP A 98 30.35 -7.16 18.70
N ALA A 99 31.64 -7.29 18.37
CA ALA A 99 32.28 -6.47 17.35
C ALA A 99 31.67 -6.72 15.96
N GLU A 100 31.50 -8.00 15.58
CA GLU A 100 30.88 -8.37 14.30
C GLU A 100 29.41 -7.93 14.23
N ARG A 101 28.66 -8.07 15.33
CA ARG A 101 27.27 -7.60 15.42
C ARG A 101 27.17 -6.09 15.26
N ARG A 102 28.10 -5.33 15.85
CA ARG A 102 28.17 -3.86 15.71
C ARG A 102 28.47 -3.45 14.27
N LEU A 103 29.38 -4.12 13.58
CA LEU A 103 29.69 -3.84 12.17
C LEU A 103 28.45 -4.04 11.29
N GLU A 104 27.74 -5.15 11.45
CA GLU A 104 26.51 -5.42 10.69
C GLU A 104 25.40 -4.40 11.00
N LEU A 105 25.25 -3.99 12.25
CA LEU A 105 24.33 -2.91 12.63
C LEU A 105 24.71 -1.59 11.95
N GLN A 106 25.98 -1.22 11.96
CA GLN A 106 26.46 -0.01 11.29
C GLN A 106 26.17 -0.04 9.79
N ASP A 107 26.38 -1.17 9.12
CA ASP A 107 26.11 -1.30 7.69
C ASP A 107 24.61 -1.26 7.38
N ASN A 108 23.77 -1.83 8.25
CA ASN A 108 22.31 -1.65 8.16
C ASN A 108 21.91 -0.18 8.30
N PHE A 109 22.48 0.54 9.28
CA PHE A 109 22.21 1.98 9.44
C PHE A 109 22.69 2.81 8.26
N LYS A 110 23.89 2.54 7.72
CA LYS A 110 24.41 3.23 6.54
C LYS A 110 23.49 3.05 5.34
N ARG A 111 22.97 1.83 5.11
CA ARG A 111 22.01 1.57 4.03
C ARG A 111 20.72 2.36 4.20
N LYS A 112 20.09 2.29 5.38
CA LYS A 112 18.86 3.07 5.66
C LYS A 112 19.09 4.57 5.50
N ARG A 113 20.24 5.06 5.94
CA ARG A 113 20.66 6.45 5.75
C ARG A 113 20.78 6.81 4.27
N MET A 114 21.38 5.96 3.44
CA MET A 114 21.50 6.19 2.00
C MET A 114 20.13 6.37 1.34
N PHE A 115 19.13 5.57 1.70
CA PHE A 115 17.75 5.75 1.21
C PHE A 115 17.16 7.11 1.59
N VAL A 116 17.29 7.52 2.85
CA VAL A 116 16.80 8.83 3.31
C VAL A 116 17.54 9.98 2.62
N GLU A 117 18.84 9.85 2.41
CA GLU A 117 19.65 10.82 1.65
C GLU A 117 19.18 10.96 0.20
N MET A 118 18.76 9.86 -0.45
CA MET A 118 18.14 9.94 -1.78
C MET A 118 16.85 10.77 -1.76
N GLY A 119 16.00 10.58 -0.74
CA GLY A 119 14.78 11.37 -0.54
C GLY A 119 15.06 12.87 -0.36
N ALA A 120 16.12 13.20 0.38
CA ALA A 120 16.59 14.58 0.55
C ALA A 120 17.08 15.20 -0.76
N ARG A 121 17.93 14.47 -1.51
CA ARG A 121 18.49 14.92 -2.80
C ARG A 121 17.41 15.16 -3.84
N ARG A 122 16.43 14.26 -3.95
CA ARG A 122 15.26 14.43 -4.83
C ARG A 122 14.44 15.67 -4.47
N SER A 123 14.42 16.03 -3.20
CA SER A 123 13.75 17.23 -2.68
C SER A 123 14.63 18.48 -2.72
N ARG A 124 15.87 18.38 -3.22
CA ARG A 124 16.89 19.46 -3.22
C ARG A 124 17.18 20.02 -1.81
N LEU A 125 17.17 19.14 -0.81
CA LEU A 125 17.43 19.49 0.59
C LEU A 125 18.73 18.84 1.11
N HIS A 126 19.30 19.45 2.15
CA HIS A 126 20.37 18.82 2.92
C HIS A 126 19.78 17.67 3.77
N PRO A 127 20.39 16.47 3.79
CA PRO A 127 19.78 15.29 4.42
C PRO A 127 19.80 15.31 5.95
N SER A 128 20.66 16.10 6.58
CA SER A 128 20.74 16.15 8.04
C SER A 128 19.53 16.83 8.67
N ALA A 129 18.97 16.19 9.70
CA ALA A 129 17.89 16.73 10.51
C ALA A 129 18.24 18.06 11.19
N LEU A 130 19.53 18.33 11.43
CA LEU A 130 19.98 19.57 12.09
C LEU A 130 19.76 20.82 11.23
N TYR A 131 19.56 20.64 9.92
CA TYR A 131 19.23 21.74 9.04
C TYR A 131 17.74 22.01 8.99
N ALA A 132 16.90 21.32 9.78
CA ALA A 132 15.46 21.53 9.77
C ALA A 132 15.10 22.95 10.20
N ASP A 133 14.21 23.58 9.46
CA ASP A 133 13.69 24.89 9.82
C ASP A 133 12.89 24.75 11.11
N SER A 134 13.01 25.71 12.03
CA SER A 134 12.35 25.63 13.35
C SER A 134 10.82 25.53 13.28
N PHE A 135 10.23 25.82 12.13
CA PHE A 135 8.79 25.78 11.88
C PHE A 135 8.29 24.46 11.30
N THR A 136 9.18 23.54 10.89
CA THR A 136 8.76 22.23 10.39
C THR A 136 8.66 21.24 11.55
N PRO A 137 7.45 20.83 11.97
CA PRO A 137 7.32 19.85 13.04
C PRO A 137 7.86 18.48 12.58
N PRO A 138 8.38 17.67 13.51
CA PRO A 138 8.75 16.30 13.22
C PRO A 138 7.51 15.48 12.86
N ILE A 139 7.62 14.60 11.86
CA ILE A 139 6.55 13.67 11.49
C ILE A 139 6.34 12.62 12.58
N THR A 140 5.08 12.29 12.83
CA THR A 140 4.68 11.28 13.82
C THR A 140 4.12 10.03 13.14
N PHE A 141 4.17 8.89 13.85
CA PHE A 141 3.49 7.66 13.40
C PHE A 141 1.97 7.87 13.24
N SER A 142 1.35 8.72 14.07
CA SER A 142 -0.09 9.02 13.96
C SER A 142 -0.42 9.70 12.62
N GLU A 143 0.37 10.68 12.20
CA GLU A 143 0.20 11.34 10.91
C GLU A 143 0.46 10.39 9.74
N ILE A 144 1.51 9.57 9.82
CA ILE A 144 1.80 8.54 8.81
C ILE A 144 0.62 7.58 8.68
N SER A 145 0.13 7.02 9.79
CA SER A 145 -1.00 6.08 9.79
C SER A 145 -2.27 6.71 9.22
N ARG A 146 -2.56 7.97 9.57
CA ARG A 146 -3.73 8.70 9.05
C ARG A 146 -3.68 8.85 7.53
N HIS A 147 -2.53 9.26 6.99
CA HIS A 147 -2.34 9.41 5.56
C HIS A 147 -2.31 8.06 4.83
N LEU A 148 -1.69 7.03 5.41
CA LEU A 148 -1.74 5.68 4.85
C LEU A 148 -3.16 5.15 4.73
N ALA A 149 -3.97 5.28 5.78
CA ALA A 149 -5.38 4.86 5.76
C ALA A 149 -6.19 5.61 4.69
N THR A 150 -5.94 6.92 4.55
CA THR A 150 -6.59 7.75 3.53
C THR A 150 -6.17 7.36 2.13
N PHE A 151 -4.88 7.08 1.90
CA PHE A 151 -4.38 6.76 0.56
C PHE A 151 -4.66 5.32 0.15
N SER A 152 -4.73 4.38 1.09
CA SER A 152 -5.11 3.00 0.78
C SER A 152 -6.55 2.87 0.29
N SER A 153 -7.46 3.77 0.68
CA SER A 153 -8.82 3.79 0.11
C SER A 153 -8.87 4.39 -1.29
N LEU A 154 -7.88 5.21 -1.66
CA LEU A 154 -7.78 5.87 -2.98
C LEU A 154 -7.00 5.06 -4.02
N ASP A 155 -6.22 4.07 -3.59
CA ASP A 155 -5.61 3.03 -4.43
C ASP A 155 -5.97 1.64 -3.86
N PRO A 156 -7.14 1.08 -4.22
CA PRO A 156 -7.54 -0.26 -3.79
C PRO A 156 -6.54 -1.36 -4.20
N GLY A 157 -5.72 -1.09 -5.23
CA GLY A 157 -4.70 -2.00 -5.72
C GLY A 157 -3.36 -1.89 -4.97
N LEU A 158 -3.19 -0.95 -4.05
CA LEU A 158 -1.88 -0.61 -3.45
C LEU A 158 -1.17 -1.83 -2.86
N PHE A 159 -1.92 -2.71 -2.19
CA PHE A 159 -1.41 -3.89 -1.47
C PHE A 159 -1.69 -5.22 -2.18
N SER A 160 -2.14 -5.20 -3.44
CA SER A 160 -2.52 -6.43 -4.17
C SER A 160 -1.35 -7.13 -4.87
N SER A 161 -0.17 -6.50 -4.93
CA SER A 161 0.94 -7.04 -5.71
C SER A 161 1.54 -8.31 -5.11
N ARG A 162 2.24 -9.08 -5.95
CA ARG A 162 2.94 -10.30 -5.55
C ARG A 162 3.91 -10.04 -4.38
N ARG A 163 4.51 -8.85 -4.33
CA ARG A 163 5.47 -8.48 -3.29
C ARG A 163 4.86 -8.54 -1.89
N PHE A 164 3.63 -8.04 -1.70
CA PHE A 164 2.95 -8.11 -0.40
C PHE A 164 2.58 -9.54 -0.01
N ARG A 165 2.28 -10.39 -1.00
CA ARG A 165 2.01 -11.83 -0.80
C ARG A 165 3.25 -12.67 -0.47
N VAL A 166 4.44 -12.09 -0.51
CA VAL A 166 5.72 -12.79 -0.22
C VAL A 166 6.38 -12.18 1.00
N HIS A 167 6.35 -10.85 1.10
CA HIS A 167 7.07 -10.10 2.12
C HIS A 167 6.17 -9.56 3.23
N GLY A 168 4.85 -9.70 3.09
CA GLY A 168 3.88 -9.06 4.00
C GLY A 168 3.73 -7.57 3.73
N TYR A 169 3.20 -6.84 4.70
CA TYR A 169 3.13 -5.39 4.65
C TYR A 169 4.50 -4.73 4.91
N PRO A 170 4.78 -3.58 4.27
CA PRO A 170 6.04 -2.88 4.46
C PRO A 170 6.12 -2.31 5.87
N ARG A 171 7.29 -2.46 6.49
CA ARG A 171 7.53 -1.86 7.81
C ARG A 171 7.67 -0.35 7.67
N ILE A 172 7.22 0.36 8.69
CA ILE A 172 7.33 1.81 8.75
C ILE A 172 8.49 2.17 9.68
N GLY A 173 9.42 2.97 9.20
CA GLY A 173 10.53 3.48 9.99
C GLY A 173 10.63 5.00 9.90
N ILE A 174 10.81 5.67 11.04
CA ILE A 174 11.17 7.09 11.09
C ILE A 174 12.68 7.17 11.32
N MET A 175 13.37 7.93 10.48
CA MET A 175 14.82 8.05 10.47
C MET A 175 15.23 9.51 10.68
N PRO A 176 16.32 9.79 11.41
CA PRO A 176 16.85 11.15 11.50
C PRO A 176 17.22 11.66 10.10
N GLY A 177 16.59 12.76 9.67
CA GLY A 177 16.91 13.43 8.42
C GLY A 177 15.85 14.41 7.96
N ARG A 178 16.09 15.01 6.78
CA ARG A 178 15.11 15.80 6.03
C ARG A 178 14.84 15.18 4.67
N GLY A 179 13.66 15.41 4.10
CA GLY A 179 13.33 15.00 2.73
C GLY A 179 11.92 14.47 2.60
N ASN A 180 11.59 13.84 1.48
CA ASN A 180 10.37 13.06 1.36
C ASN A 180 10.62 11.60 1.72
N GLY A 181 9.54 10.91 2.09
CA GLY A 181 9.56 9.48 2.36
C GLY A 181 10.02 8.69 1.15
N VAL A 182 10.66 7.56 1.43
CA VAL A 182 11.24 6.67 0.43
C VAL A 182 10.83 5.23 0.72
N TYR A 183 10.87 4.42 -0.32
CA TYR A 183 10.69 2.98 -0.20
C TYR A 183 12.04 2.27 -0.31
N ASP A 184 12.35 1.44 0.69
CA ASP A 184 13.48 0.52 0.69
C ASP A 184 12.98 -0.85 0.23
N TRP A 185 13.30 -1.18 -1.03
CA TRP A 185 12.90 -2.42 -1.68
C TRP A 185 13.68 -3.64 -1.19
N GLU A 186 14.86 -3.47 -0.59
CA GLU A 186 15.68 -4.57 -0.06
C GLU A 186 15.07 -5.12 1.23
N ASP A 187 14.65 -4.21 2.12
CA ASP A 187 14.13 -4.57 3.44
C ASP A 187 12.60 -4.47 3.53
N HIS A 188 11.95 -4.17 2.39
CA HIS A 188 10.50 -3.97 2.27
C HIS A 188 9.99 -3.02 3.37
N ALA A 189 10.46 -1.77 3.32
CA ALA A 189 10.17 -0.76 4.34
C ALA A 189 9.89 0.62 3.74
N LEU A 190 8.91 1.32 4.30
CA LEU A 190 8.68 2.74 4.07
C LEU A 190 9.49 3.52 5.12
N LEU A 191 10.43 4.32 4.65
CA LEU A 191 11.31 5.12 5.49
C LEU A 191 10.93 6.59 5.38
N PHE A 192 10.64 7.20 6.51
CA PHE A 192 10.25 8.59 6.60
C PHE A 192 11.36 9.39 7.31
N PRO A 193 11.89 10.45 6.70
CA PRO A 193 12.75 11.38 7.43
C PRO A 193 11.94 12.06 8.53
N LEU A 194 12.57 12.28 9.68
CA LEU A 194 11.96 12.94 10.83
C LEU A 194 11.34 14.29 10.44
N PHE A 195 11.97 15.03 9.53
CA PHE A 195 11.46 16.31 9.03
C PHE A 195 11.09 16.19 7.55
N PRO A 196 9.80 16.17 7.20
CA PRO A 196 9.38 16.07 5.81
C PRO A 196 9.80 17.33 5.02
N ALA A 197 10.04 17.20 3.71
CA ALA A 197 10.45 18.31 2.86
C ALA A 197 9.37 19.40 2.72
N SER A 198 8.10 19.02 2.86
CA SER A 198 6.96 19.94 2.76
C SER A 198 5.89 19.60 3.80
N THR A 199 5.15 18.50 3.60
CA THR A 199 4.11 18.04 4.53
C THR A 199 4.22 16.53 4.75
N PRO A 200 3.74 16.01 5.89
CA PRO A 200 3.59 14.58 6.10
C PRO A 200 2.82 13.89 4.97
N GLU A 201 1.71 14.48 4.52
CA GLU A 201 0.88 14.00 3.40
C GLU A 201 1.73 13.71 2.14
N ARG A 202 2.55 14.67 1.71
CA ARG A 202 3.38 14.54 0.51
C ARG A 202 4.51 13.54 0.70
N SER A 203 5.08 13.48 1.91
CA SER A 203 6.11 12.51 2.27
C SER A 203 5.59 11.07 2.18
N VAL A 204 4.38 10.83 2.69
CA VAL A 204 3.68 9.52 2.61
C VAL A 204 3.33 9.18 1.16
N ALA A 205 2.72 10.11 0.41
CA ALA A 205 2.36 9.88 -0.99
C ALA A 205 3.59 9.54 -1.85
N GLN A 206 4.71 10.22 -1.64
CA GLN A 206 5.97 9.94 -2.34
C GLN A 206 6.51 8.53 -2.03
N ALA A 207 6.49 8.12 -0.77
CA ALA A 207 6.92 6.78 -0.38
C ALA A 207 6.02 5.69 -0.97
N LEU A 208 4.70 5.92 -1.00
CA LEU A 208 3.73 5.02 -1.62
C LEU A 208 3.89 4.95 -3.15
N GLY A 209 4.18 6.07 -3.82
CA GLY A 209 4.47 6.06 -5.25
C GLY A 209 5.69 5.20 -5.59
N LEU A 210 6.75 5.29 -4.78
CA LEU A 210 7.93 4.44 -4.94
C LEU A 210 7.63 2.97 -4.65
N LEU A 211 6.87 2.68 -3.59
CA LEU A 211 6.40 1.33 -3.30
C LEU A 211 5.59 0.76 -4.46
N ARG A 212 4.62 1.52 -4.99
CA ARG A 212 3.74 1.06 -6.07
C ARG A 212 4.54 0.78 -7.35
N TRP A 213 5.51 1.63 -7.66
CA TRP A 213 6.40 1.44 -8.80
C TRP A 213 7.34 0.23 -8.64
N ASP A 214 8.00 0.11 -7.50
CA ASP A 214 8.99 -0.95 -7.27
C ASP A 214 8.33 -2.31 -7.01
N ALA A 215 7.09 -2.33 -6.54
CA ALA A 215 6.30 -3.55 -6.34
C ALA A 215 5.60 -4.07 -7.60
N ASP A 216 5.65 -3.32 -8.71
CA ASP A 216 5.18 -3.73 -10.04
C ASP A 216 6.19 -4.69 -10.70
N ASP A 217 6.28 -5.91 -10.15
CA ASP A 217 7.20 -6.96 -10.62
C ASP A 217 6.81 -7.46 -12.03
N ASP A 218 5.50 -7.51 -12.33
CA ASP A 218 4.95 -7.97 -13.62
C ASP A 218 4.96 -6.88 -14.71
N ARG A 219 5.44 -5.67 -14.36
CA ARG A 219 5.62 -4.50 -15.24
C ARG A 219 4.35 -3.94 -15.90
N ASP A 220 3.16 -4.34 -15.47
CA ASP A 220 1.91 -3.85 -16.05
C ASP A 220 1.76 -2.33 -15.88
N LEU A 221 2.10 -1.80 -14.70
CA LEU A 221 2.06 -0.35 -14.48
C LEU A 221 3.16 0.36 -15.28
N LYS A 222 4.39 -0.14 -15.22
CA LYS A 222 5.55 0.47 -15.92
C LYS A 222 5.35 0.54 -17.43
N ASP A 223 4.87 -0.55 -18.02
CA ASP A 223 4.75 -0.65 -19.47
C ASP A 223 3.56 0.16 -19.99
N THR A 224 2.41 0.13 -19.30
CA THR A 224 1.24 0.96 -19.69
C THR A 224 1.45 2.44 -19.42
N TYR A 225 2.11 2.82 -18.32
CA TYR A 225 2.45 4.22 -18.02
C TYR A 225 3.50 4.78 -18.99
N GLY A 226 4.47 3.95 -19.39
CA GLY A 226 5.47 4.31 -20.41
C GLY A 226 4.91 4.44 -21.82
N ALA A 227 3.73 3.86 -22.09
CA ALA A 227 3.05 3.96 -23.39
C ALA A 227 2.32 5.30 -23.59
N LEU A 228 2.08 6.07 -22.51
CA LEU A 228 1.46 7.40 -22.56
C LEU A 228 2.31 8.35 -23.39
N LYS A 229 1.66 9.22 -24.17
CA LYS A 229 2.32 10.10 -25.15
C LYS A 229 3.49 10.87 -24.55
N ASP A 230 3.30 11.46 -23.37
CA ASP A 230 4.29 12.29 -22.69
C ASP A 230 5.42 11.47 -22.02
N ASN A 231 5.27 10.15 -21.94
CA ASN A 231 6.19 9.23 -21.26
C ASN A 231 6.99 8.34 -22.22
N ARG A 232 6.62 8.30 -23.50
CA ARG A 232 7.32 7.50 -24.51
C ARG A 232 8.79 7.91 -24.62
N GLY A 233 9.67 6.90 -24.58
CA GLY A 233 11.12 7.09 -24.72
C GLY A 233 11.84 7.58 -23.48
N LYS A 234 11.14 7.81 -22.35
CA LYS A 234 11.80 8.12 -21.07
C LYS A 234 12.52 6.89 -20.52
N SER A 235 13.62 7.13 -19.80
CA SER A 235 14.30 6.08 -19.05
C SER A 235 13.43 5.60 -17.87
N ILE A 236 13.70 4.39 -17.36
CA ILE A 236 12.95 3.86 -16.21
C ILE A 236 13.02 4.78 -14.98
N VAL A 237 14.14 5.48 -14.81
CA VAL A 237 14.33 6.44 -13.71
C VAL A 237 13.47 7.69 -13.94
N GLY A 238 13.46 8.23 -15.17
CA GLY A 238 12.60 9.36 -15.51
C GLY A 238 11.12 9.04 -15.39
N LEU A 239 10.72 7.83 -15.81
CA LEU A 239 9.36 7.32 -15.62
C LEU A 239 8.98 7.20 -14.14
N GLN A 240 9.87 6.66 -13.30
CA GLN A 240 9.62 6.58 -11.86
C GLN A 240 9.43 7.97 -11.24
N GLU A 241 10.26 8.93 -11.61
CA GLU A 241 10.16 10.30 -11.10
C GLU A 241 8.84 10.97 -11.48
N ASP A 242 8.42 10.85 -12.74
CA ASP A 242 7.17 11.44 -13.20
C ASP A 242 5.96 10.71 -12.65
N PHE A 243 5.99 9.37 -12.60
CA PHE A 243 4.97 8.58 -11.93
C PHE A 243 4.79 9.01 -10.48
N CYS A 244 5.87 9.16 -9.70
CA CYS A 244 5.77 9.58 -8.30
C CYS A 244 5.17 10.99 -8.16
N LYS A 245 5.52 11.93 -9.06
CA LYS A 245 4.94 13.28 -9.04
C LYS A 245 3.45 13.24 -9.34
N GLU A 246 3.05 12.53 -10.39
CA GLU A 246 1.64 12.44 -10.78
C GLU A 246 0.82 11.63 -9.78
N TYR A 247 1.36 10.55 -9.22
CA TYR A 247 0.73 9.76 -8.16
C TYR A 247 0.53 10.57 -6.88
N LEU A 248 1.47 11.45 -6.52
CA LEU A 248 1.27 12.42 -5.44
C LEU A 248 0.10 13.36 -5.75
N VAL A 249 0.03 13.92 -6.96
CA VAL A 249 -1.08 14.79 -7.38
C VAL A 249 -2.40 14.03 -7.37
N TRP A 250 -2.40 12.77 -7.82
CA TRP A 250 -3.56 11.89 -7.79
C TRP A 250 -4.13 11.76 -6.37
N LEU A 251 -3.29 11.30 -5.43
CA LEU A 251 -3.69 11.05 -4.05
C LEU A 251 -4.07 12.32 -3.26
N THR A 252 -3.41 13.45 -3.54
CA THR A 252 -3.59 14.67 -2.75
C THR A 252 -4.61 15.65 -3.33
N LYS A 253 -4.87 15.59 -4.65
CA LYS A 253 -5.71 16.54 -5.37
C LYS A 253 -6.79 15.87 -6.24
N GLU A 254 -6.43 15.04 -7.23
CA GLU A 254 -7.41 14.50 -8.19
C GLU A 254 -8.52 13.70 -7.52
N ALA A 255 -8.13 12.80 -6.60
CA ALA A 255 -9.06 11.98 -5.86
C ALA A 255 -10.04 12.80 -4.98
N LYS A 256 -9.71 14.08 -4.71
CA LYS A 256 -10.56 15.03 -3.98
C LYS A 256 -11.38 15.93 -4.91
N GLY A 257 -11.36 15.69 -6.23
CA GLY A 257 -12.15 16.40 -7.23
C GLY A 257 -11.48 17.60 -7.91
N TYR A 258 -10.21 17.89 -7.59
CA TYR A 258 -9.45 18.92 -8.30
C TYR A 258 -9.00 18.41 -9.67
N ARG A 259 -8.90 19.28 -10.68
CA ARG A 259 -8.43 18.92 -12.03
C ARG A 259 -7.07 19.56 -12.30
N VAL A 260 -6.01 18.78 -12.15
CA VAL A 260 -4.60 19.20 -12.21
C VAL A 260 -3.79 18.35 -13.19
N LEU A 261 -4.00 17.04 -13.23
CA LEU A 261 -3.32 16.12 -14.14
C LEU A 261 -3.77 16.35 -15.59
N PRO A 262 -2.87 16.15 -16.57
CA PRO A 262 -3.25 16.04 -17.97
C PRO A 262 -4.31 14.96 -18.17
N LYS A 263 -5.20 15.15 -19.17
CA LYS A 263 -6.32 14.24 -19.44
C LYS A 263 -5.88 12.78 -19.63
N GLU A 264 -4.77 12.56 -20.33
CA GLU A 264 -4.25 11.22 -20.60
C GLU A 264 -3.76 10.53 -19.30
N SER A 265 -2.95 11.23 -18.50
CA SER A 265 -2.51 10.77 -17.19
C SER A 265 -3.70 10.52 -16.25
N TYR A 266 -4.64 11.46 -16.16
CA TYR A 266 -5.86 11.32 -15.35
C TYR A 266 -6.64 10.04 -15.70
N ASN A 267 -6.90 9.81 -16.99
CA ASN A 267 -7.61 8.61 -17.44
C ASN A 267 -6.84 7.34 -17.07
N TRP A 268 -5.51 7.36 -17.19
CA TRP A 268 -4.66 6.23 -16.82
C TRP A 268 -4.71 5.96 -15.31
N PHE A 269 -4.60 6.98 -14.45
CA PHE A 269 -4.71 6.81 -12.99
C PHE A 269 -6.11 6.33 -12.59
N HIS A 270 -7.16 6.85 -13.22
CA HIS A 270 -8.53 6.38 -12.98
C HIS A 270 -8.69 4.88 -13.32
N TRP A 271 -8.12 4.44 -14.44
CA TRP A 271 -8.15 3.04 -14.85
C TRP A 271 -7.28 2.14 -13.95
N LYS A 272 -5.99 2.45 -13.81
CA LYS A 272 -5.00 1.55 -13.16
C LYS A 272 -4.92 1.67 -11.64
N ILE A 273 -5.25 2.83 -11.07
CA ILE A 273 -5.12 3.09 -9.63
C ILE A 273 -6.49 3.08 -8.95
N ALA A 274 -7.49 3.79 -9.49
CA ALA A 274 -8.82 3.84 -8.89
C ALA A 274 -9.66 2.56 -9.12
N GLY A 275 -9.22 1.69 -10.03
CA GLY A 275 -9.98 0.50 -10.43
C GLY A 275 -11.19 0.81 -11.32
N GLY A 276 -11.23 1.99 -11.94
CA GLY A 276 -12.25 2.33 -12.93
C GLY A 276 -12.08 1.54 -14.23
N SER A 277 -13.13 1.52 -15.07
CA SER A 277 -13.01 1.01 -16.43
C SER A 277 -12.08 1.88 -17.27
N GLU A 278 -11.44 1.28 -18.28
CA GLU A 278 -10.59 2.00 -19.23
C GLU A 278 -11.45 3.05 -19.97
N LEU A 279 -11.36 4.31 -19.53
CA LEU A 279 -12.04 5.43 -20.18
C LEU A 279 -11.33 5.76 -21.49
N GLY A 280 -11.63 5.00 -22.54
CA GLY A 280 -11.05 5.26 -23.87
C GLY A 280 -11.24 4.21 -24.96
N ALA A 281 -11.70 2.99 -24.68
CA ALA A 281 -11.83 1.96 -25.73
C ALA A 281 -13.11 2.07 -26.61
N ASP A 282 -14.04 2.99 -26.29
CA ASP A 282 -15.34 3.09 -26.96
C ASP A 282 -15.60 4.42 -27.71
N VAL A 283 -14.52 5.09 -28.15
CA VAL A 283 -14.63 6.21 -29.11
C VAL A 283 -14.00 5.78 -30.44
N GLY A 284 -14.65 4.85 -31.12
CA GLY A 284 -14.13 4.33 -32.40
C GLY A 284 -15.02 3.38 -33.19
N LYS A 285 -16.31 3.24 -32.86
CA LYS A 285 -17.29 2.61 -33.75
C LYS A 285 -18.50 3.51 -33.88
N LYS A 286 -18.39 4.48 -34.80
CA LYS A 286 -19.54 4.93 -35.57
C LYS A 286 -19.50 4.22 -36.91
#